data_AF-A0A2D6VKW5-F1
#
_entry.id   AF-A0A2D6VKW5-F1
#
_cell.length_a   1.000
_cell.length_b   1.000
_cell.length_c   1.000
_cell.angle_alpha   90.00
_cell.angle_beta   90.00
_cell.angle_gamma   90.00
#
_symmetry.space_group_name_H-M   'P 1'
#
loop_
_entity.id
_entity.type
_entity.pdbx_description
1 polymer ?
#
loop_
_entity_poly.entity_id
_entity_poly.type
_entity_poly.pdbx_seq_one_letter_code
_entity_poly.pdbx_strand_id
1 'polypeptide(L)'
;MVKCKDFVPKIIKRGGFFSSAKAQEFQTCLDHANQWISDENVEVVNIETVVLPNIHDELEEGSMDTNLDTHGDTTSNWNQFVRVWYR
;
A
#
# COMPACT_ATOMS: atom_id res chain seq x y z
N MET A 1 -12.39 -19.68 2.49
CA MET A 1 -11.74 -19.22 1.23
C MET A 1 -10.68 -18.21 1.61
N VAL A 2 -9.53 -18.17 0.95
CA VAL A 2 -8.46 -17.20 1.29
C VAL A 2 -8.86 -15.81 0.79
N LYS A 3 -8.64 -14.78 1.61
CA LYS A 3 -8.82 -13.36 1.32
C LYS A 3 -7.51 -12.60 1.57
N CYS A 4 -7.39 -11.40 1.01
CA CYS A 4 -6.30 -10.49 1.34
C CYS A 4 -6.82 -9.09 1.69
N LYS A 5 -6.08 -8.39 2.53
CA LYS A 5 -6.30 -6.98 2.84
C LYS A 5 -4.96 -6.24 2.86
N ASP A 6 -4.93 -5.09 2.19
CA ASP A 6 -3.78 -4.23 2.12
C ASP A 6 -3.90 -3.05 3.05
N PHE A 7 -2.79 -2.71 3.69
CA PHE A 7 -2.65 -1.56 4.57
C PHE A 7 -1.74 -0.55 3.87
N VAL A 8 -2.25 0.03 2.78
CA VAL A 8 -1.53 0.99 1.94
C VAL A 8 -1.30 2.31 2.70
N PRO A 9 -0.09 2.91 2.66
CA PRO A 9 0.16 4.19 3.30
C PRO A 9 -0.67 5.28 2.64
N LYS A 10 -1.22 6.22 3.43
CA LYS A 10 -1.87 7.40 2.85
C LYS A 10 -0.81 8.41 2.41
N ILE A 11 -1.09 9.16 1.34
CA ILE A 11 -0.30 10.33 0.99
C ILE A 11 -0.64 11.48 1.94
N ILE A 12 0.31 11.84 2.81
CA ILE A 12 0.17 12.94 3.78
C ILE A 12 0.49 14.30 3.15
N LYS A 13 1.30 14.32 2.09
CA LYS A 13 1.58 15.52 1.31
C LYS A 13 1.71 15.13 -0.15
N ARG A 14 0.86 15.70 -1.00
CA ARG A 14 0.99 15.52 -2.46
C ARG A 14 2.30 16.14 -2.92
N GLY A 15 2.96 15.46 -3.84
CA GLY A 15 4.11 16.01 -4.56
C GLY A 15 3.69 17.15 -5.47
N GLY A 16 4.67 17.84 -6.03
CA GLY A 16 4.49 18.89 -7.03
C GLY A 16 5.68 18.89 -7.98
N PHE A 17 5.71 19.86 -8.90
CA PHE A 17 6.72 19.95 -9.96
C PHE A 17 8.19 19.94 -9.46
N PHE A 18 8.42 20.25 -8.18
CA PHE A 18 9.74 20.28 -7.54
C PHE A 18 9.82 19.52 -6.20
N SER A 19 8.81 18.71 -5.86
CA SER A 19 8.84 17.95 -4.60
C SER A 19 8.18 16.58 -4.73
N SER A 20 8.80 15.55 -4.18
CA SER A 20 8.21 14.22 -4.08
C SER A 20 6.98 14.22 -3.17
N ALA A 21 6.06 13.29 -3.43
CA ALA A 21 4.98 13.01 -2.49
C ALA A 21 5.56 12.44 -1.18
N LYS A 22 4.92 12.74 -0.07
CA LYS A 22 5.23 12.13 1.23
C LYS A 22 4.10 11.21 1.63
N ALA A 23 4.41 9.93 1.80
CA ALA A 23 3.51 8.92 2.32
C ALA A 23 3.61 8.85 3.86
N GLN A 24 2.63 8.20 4.50
CA GLN A 24 2.73 7.79 5.89
C GLN A 24 3.94 6.85 6.10
N GLU A 25 4.45 6.83 7.33
CA GLU A 25 5.51 5.90 7.71
C GLU A 25 5.01 4.45 7.60
N PHE A 26 5.90 3.53 7.21
CA PHE A 26 5.58 2.11 7.12
C PHE A 26 5.03 1.55 8.45
N GLN A 27 5.56 2.03 9.58
CA GLN A 27 5.10 1.63 10.91
C GLN A 27 3.59 1.89 11.10
N THR A 28 3.05 2.99 10.55
CA THR A 28 1.62 3.28 10.63
C THR A 28 0.78 2.22 9.90
N CYS A 29 1.29 1.68 8.79
CA CYS A 29 0.63 0.60 8.05
C CYS A 29 0.61 -0.70 8.86
N LEU A 30 1.75 -1.02 9.50
CA LEU A 30 1.88 -2.19 10.37
C LEU A 30 0.99 -2.09 11.60
N ASP A 31 0.91 -0.92 12.23
CA ASP A 31 0.05 -0.68 13.39
C ASP A 31 -1.42 -0.87 13.04
N HIS A 32 -1.86 -0.36 11.88
CA HIS A 32 -3.21 -0.58 11.38
C HIS A 32 -3.50 -2.06 11.07
N ALA A 33 -2.52 -2.78 10.53
CA ALA A 33 -2.65 -4.21 10.27
C ALA A 33 -2.85 -4.99 11.59
N ASN A 34 -2.02 -4.72 12.60
CA ASN A 34 -2.10 -5.34 13.92
C ASN A 34 -3.45 -5.05 14.59
N GLN A 35 -3.88 -3.78 14.56
CA GLN A 35 -5.17 -3.38 15.14
C GLN A 35 -6.33 -4.12 14.46
N TRP A 36 -6.35 -4.14 13.12
CA TRP A 36 -7.40 -4.83 12.37
C TRP A 36 -7.43 -6.35 12.63
N ILE A 37 -6.27 -7.01 12.70
CA ILE A 37 -6.18 -8.44 13.03
C ILE A 37 -6.78 -8.69 14.42
N SER A 38 -6.43 -7.84 15.40
CA SER A 38 -6.95 -7.94 16.76
C SER A 38 -8.46 -7.72 16.82
N ASP A 39 -8.98 -6.72 16.11
CA ASP A 39 -10.39 -6.33 16.19
C ASP A 39 -11.32 -7.33 15.49
N GLU A 40 -10.93 -7.82 14.32
CA GLU A 40 -11.75 -8.77 13.56
C GLU A 40 -11.55 -10.23 13.99
N ASN A 41 -10.49 -10.51 14.74
CA ASN A 41 -10.11 -11.86 15.18
C ASN A 41 -10.06 -12.88 14.02
N VAL A 42 -9.44 -12.47 12.91
CA VAL A 42 -9.29 -13.29 11.69
C VAL A 42 -8.25 -14.39 11.85
N GLU A 43 -8.42 -15.50 11.12
CA GLU A 43 -7.37 -16.51 11.00
C GLU A 43 -6.31 -16.02 10.00
N VAL A 44 -5.19 -15.50 10.51
CA VAL A 44 -4.08 -15.04 9.68
C VAL A 44 -3.37 -16.24 9.05
N VAL A 45 -3.25 -16.20 7.72
CA VAL A 45 -2.52 -17.21 6.93
C VAL A 45 -1.10 -16.76 6.65
N ASN A 46 -0.91 -15.50 6.24
CA ASN A 46 0.41 -14.91 5.95
C ASN A 46 0.37 -13.38 6.11
N ILE A 47 1.53 -12.79 6.41
CA ILE A 47 1.74 -11.34 6.39
C ILE A 47 2.99 -11.07 5.56
N GLU A 48 2.90 -10.14 4.61
CA GLU A 48 4.01 -9.77 3.75
C GLU A 48 4.16 -8.26 3.59
N THR A 49 5.39 -7.82 3.36
CA THR A 49 5.69 -6.47 2.89
C THR A 49 5.65 -6.48 1.37
N VAL A 50 4.75 -5.69 0.79
CA VAL A 50 4.60 -5.53 -0.66
C VAL A 50 5.18 -4.18 -1.06
N VAL A 51 5.85 -4.13 -2.21
CA VAL A 51 6.44 -2.91 -2.77
C VAL A 51 5.95 -2.72 -4.19
N LEU A 52 5.20 -1.64 -4.45
CA LEU A 52 4.60 -1.36 -5.74
C LEU A 52 4.86 0.10 -6.17
N PRO A 53 5.12 0.36 -7.47
CA PRO A 53 5.22 1.70 -8.00
C PRO A 53 3.83 2.34 -8.16
N ASN A 54 3.75 3.66 -8.03
CA ASN A 54 2.66 4.50 -8.55
C ASN A 54 1.21 4.14 -8.15
N ILE A 55 0.98 3.32 -7.12
CA ILE A 55 -0.36 2.93 -6.61
C ILE A 55 -1.25 4.07 -6.09
N HIS A 56 -0.76 5.30 -6.14
CA HIS A 56 -1.49 6.53 -5.78
C HIS A 56 -1.70 7.46 -6.98
N ASP A 57 -1.30 7.04 -8.18
CA ASP A 57 -1.62 7.74 -9.42
C ASP A 57 -3.14 7.72 -9.65
N GLU A 58 -3.66 8.76 -10.30
CA GLU A 58 -5.08 8.88 -10.62
C GLU A 58 -5.52 7.91 -11.74
N LEU A 59 -4.57 7.35 -12.49
CA LEU A 59 -4.80 6.40 -13.56
C LEU A 59 -4.69 4.92 -13.12
N GLU A 60 -4.28 4.67 -11.88
CA GLU A 60 -4.13 3.33 -11.30
C GLU A 60 -5.28 3.03 -10.31
N GLU A 61 -5.73 1.77 -10.21
CA GLU A 61 -6.80 1.35 -9.29
C GLU A 61 -6.27 0.98 -7.88
N GLY A 62 -4.94 0.96 -7.71
CA GLY A 62 -4.24 0.91 -6.43
C GLY A 62 -3.45 -0.37 -6.20
N SER A 63 -3.35 -0.82 -4.95
CA SER A 63 -2.46 -1.94 -4.56
C SER A 63 -2.90 -3.32 -5.08
N MET A 64 -4.09 -3.40 -5.67
CA MET A 64 -4.65 -4.62 -6.26
C MET A 64 -4.51 -4.65 -7.78
N ASP A 65 -3.92 -3.63 -8.40
CA ASP A 65 -3.65 -3.62 -9.82
C ASP A 65 -2.76 -4.77 -10.23
N THR A 66 -3.16 -5.43 -11.31
CA THR A 66 -2.40 -6.56 -11.88
C THR A 66 -1.27 -6.11 -12.78
N ASN A 67 -1.34 -4.87 -13.28
CA ASN A 67 -0.33 -4.24 -14.10
C ASN A 67 -0.21 -2.79 -13.65
N LEU A 68 0.99 -2.37 -13.26
CA LEU A 68 1.29 -1.01 -12.86
C LEU A 68 2.31 -0.46 -13.85
N ASP A 69 2.09 0.76 -14.32
CA ASP A 69 3.01 1.39 -15.25
C ASP A 69 3.97 2.35 -14.55
N THR A 70 5.16 2.44 -15.14
CA THR A 70 6.19 3.44 -14.82
C THR A 70 6.63 4.20 -16.06
N HIS A 71 6.09 3.86 -17.24
CA HIS A 71 6.43 4.50 -18.51
C HIS A 71 5.86 5.92 -18.59
N GLY A 72 6.66 6.86 -19.08
CA GLY A 72 6.24 8.25 -19.29
C GLY A 72 6.38 9.14 -18.05
N ASP A 73 6.52 8.55 -16.86
CA ASP A 73 6.81 9.30 -15.64
C ASP A 73 8.26 9.76 -15.60
N THR A 74 8.48 11.07 -15.44
CA THR A 74 9.80 11.63 -15.14
C THR A 74 10.38 11.11 -13.83
N THR A 75 9.53 10.63 -12.90
CA THR A 75 9.91 10.02 -11.62
C THR A 75 8.85 9.01 -11.17
N SER A 76 9.23 7.76 -10.84
CA SER A 76 8.33 6.77 -10.24
C SER A 76 8.40 6.81 -8.72
N ASN A 77 7.25 6.78 -8.04
CA ASN A 77 7.18 6.69 -6.58
C ASN A 77 6.95 5.23 -6.17
N TRP A 78 7.84 4.67 -5.36
CA TRP A 78 7.71 3.31 -4.84
C TRP A 78 7.11 3.33 -3.44
N ASN A 79 6.10 2.50 -3.23
CA ASN A 79 5.31 2.47 -2.00
C ASN A 79 5.42 1.10 -1.36
N GLN A 80 5.81 1.07 -0.08
CA GLN A 80 5.89 -0.15 0.72
C GLN A 80 4.70 -0.22 1.68
N PHE A 81 4.06 -1.38 1.78
CA PHE A 81 2.90 -1.58 2.65
C PHE A 81 2.80 -3.03 3.13
N VAL A 82 1.88 -3.28 4.06
CA VAL A 82 1.62 -4.61 4.62
C VAL A 82 0.41 -5.22 3.91
N ARG A 83 0.52 -6.46 3.45
CA ARG A 83 -0.61 -7.29 3.00
C ARG A 83 -0.80 -8.44 3.97
N VAL A 84 -2.05 -8.63 4.39
CA VAL A 84 -2.45 -9.75 5.25
C VAL A 84 -3.34 -10.69 4.44
N TRP A 85 -2.91 -11.95 4.34
CA TRP A 85 -3.72 -13.04 3.81
C TRP A 85 -4.42 -13.74 4.98
N TYR A 86 -5.73 -13.94 4.89
CA TYR A 86 -6.54 -14.44 6.01
C TYR A 86 -7.70 -15.32 5.54
N ARG A 87 -8.36 -15.99 6.49
CA ARG A 87 -9.56 -16.80 6.30
C ARG A 87 -10.71 -16.31 7.18
#